data_AF-A0A655PF84-F1
#
_entry.id   AF-A0A655PF84-F1
#
_cell.length_a   1.000
_cell.length_b   1.000
_cell.length_c   1.000
_cell.angle_alpha   90.00
_cell.angle_beta   90.00
_cell.angle_gamma   90.00
#
_symmetry.space_group_name_H-M   'P 1'
#
loop_
_entity.id
_entity.type
_entity.pdbx_description
1 polymer ?
#
loop_
_entity_poly.entity_id
_entity_poly.type
_entity_poly.pdbx_seq_one_letter_code
_entity_poly.pdbx_strand_id
1 'polypeptide(L)' 'MYLGLLLLLFGLAYWQENALSLVIVGGFLLYMNQYQIEPEERILEAKFGEAYLHYKKRVRRWL' A
#
# COMPACT_ATOMS: atom_id res chain seq x y z
N MET A 1 2.61 -6.15 3.91
CA MET A 1 3.33 -5.18 4.76
C MET A 1 2.61 -3.83 4.81
N TYR A 2 2.43 -3.14 3.67
CA TYR A 2 1.84 -1.80 3.63
C TYR A 2 0.41 -1.70 4.18
N LEU A 3 -0.45 -2.69 3.92
CA LEU A 3 -1.81 -2.74 4.50
C LEU A 3 -1.77 -2.75 6.04
N GLY A 4 -0.87 -3.53 6.65
CA GLY A 4 -0.75 -3.57 8.11
C GLY A 4 -0.34 -2.22 8.69
N LEU A 5 0.58 -1.52 8.03
CA LEU A 5 0.98 -0.16 8.43
C LEU A 5 -0.16 0.85 8.25
N LEU A 6 -0.93 0.76 7.17
CA LEU A 6 -2.12 1.57 6.95
C LEU A 6 -3.16 1.37 8.06
N LEU A 7 -3.44 0.11 8.42
CA LEU A 7 -4.39 -0.22 9.50
C LEU A 7 -3.90 0.28 10.86
N LEU A 8 -2.60 0.22 11.12
CA LEU A 8 -2.00 0.76 12.34
C LEU A 8 -2.12 2.29 12.40
N LEU A 9 -1.81 2.99 11.31
CA LEU A 9 -1.99 4.44 11.20
C LEU A 9 -3.46 4.85 11.33
N PHE A 10 -4.37 4.06 10.76
CA PHE A 10 -5.81 4.26 10.91
C PHE A 10 -6.25 4.10 12.37
N GLY A 11 -5.78 3.05 13.06
CA GLY A 11 -6.06 2.84 14.48
C GLY A 11 -5.54 3.99 15.36
N LEU A 12 -4.33 4.49 15.08
CA LEU A 12 -3.76 5.66 15.76
C LEU A 12 -4.54 6.94 15.47
N ALA A 13 -4.93 7.17 14.21
CA ALA A 13 -5.73 8.33 13.82
C ALA A 13 -7.11 8.32 14.50
N TYR A 14 -7.73 7.14 14.59
CA TYR A 14 -8.99 6.95 15.30
C TYR A 14 -8.85 7.21 16.80
N TRP A 15 -7.81 6.66 17.44
CA TRP A 15 -7.53 6.87 18.86
C TRP A 15 -7.26 8.34 19.22
N GLN A 16 -6.65 9.10 18.30
CA GLN A 16 -6.37 10.52 18.50
C GLN A 16 -7.60 11.42 18.31
N GLU A 17 -8.73 10.89 17.81
CA GLU A 17 -9.97 11.62 17.53
C GLU A 17 -9.78 12.88 16.66
N ASN A 18 -8.74 12.89 15.82
CA ASN A 18 -8.38 14.04 15.00
C ASN A 18 -8.68 13.80 13.52
N ALA A 19 -9.58 14.61 12.96
CA ALA A 19 -9.96 14.53 11.55
C ALA A 19 -8.77 14.77 10.58
N LEU A 20 -7.79 15.60 10.96
CA LEU A 20 -6.58 15.80 10.16
C LEU A 20 -5.76 14.51 10.05
N SER A 21 -5.74 13.69 11.09
CA SER A 21 -5.01 12.41 11.09
C SER A 21 -5.63 11.43 10.09
N LEU A 22 -6.95 11.46 9.88
CA LEU A 22 -7.60 10.68 8.81
C LEU A 22 -7.19 11.14 7.41
N VAL A 23 -7.03 12.46 7.21
CA VAL A 23 -6.52 13.00 5.93
C VAL A 23 -5.09 12.52 5.68
N ILE A 24 -4.25 12.47 6.72
CA ILE A 24 -2.89 11.93 6.64
C ILE A 24 -2.91 10.45 6.26
N VAL A 25 -3.81 9.64 6.83
CA VAL A 25 -3.96 8.22 6.47
C VAL A 25 -4.35 8.07 4.99
N GLY A 26 -5.29 8.88 4.50
CA GLY A 26 -5.67 8.90 3.09
C GLY A 26 -4.51 9.33 2.17
N GLY A 27 -3.76 10.37 2.56
CA GLY A 27 -2.56 10.81 1.87
C GLY A 27 -1.47 9.73 1.83
N PHE A 28 -1.29 9.01 2.94
CA PHE A 28 -0.37 7.88 3.03
C PHE A 28 -0.74 6.75 2.07
N LEU A 29 -2.02 6.38 1.98
CA LEU A 29 -2.49 5.37 1.03
C LEU A 29 -2.12 5.75 -0.43
N LEU A 30 -2.41 6.98 -0.83
CA LEU A 30 -2.12 7.48 -2.18
C LEU A 30 -0.62 7.54 -2.46
N TYR A 31 0.14 8.06 -1.51
CA TYR A 31 1.59 8.17 -1.60
C TYR A 31 2.24 6.80 -1.76
N MET A 32 1.91 5.86 -0.88
CA MET A 32 2.49 4.51 -0.93
C MET A 32 2.12 3.78 -2.21
N ASN A 33 0.90 3.94 -2.71
CA ASN A 33 0.48 3.29 -3.94
C ASN A 33 1.30 3.77 -5.16
N GLN A 34 1.51 5.08 -5.29
CA GLN A 34 2.23 5.66 -6.44
C GLN A 34 3.76 5.55 -6.33
N TYR A 35 4.31 5.83 -5.15
CA TYR A 35 5.76 5.98 -4.98
C TYR A 35 6.46 4.74 -4.42
N GLN A 36 5.74 3.83 -3.76
CA GLN A 36 6.32 2.60 -3.22
C GLN A 36 5.87 1.35 -4.01
N ILE A 37 4.57 1.08 -4.04
CA ILE A 37 4.03 -0.19 -4.57
C ILE A 37 4.30 -0.29 -6.08
N GLU A 38 3.99 0.75 -6.85
CA GLU A 38 4.20 0.69 -8.31
C GLU A 38 5.67 0.54 -8.73
N PRO A 39 6.64 1.30 -8.19
CA PRO A 39 8.05 1.07 -8.50
C PRO A 39 8.56 -0.30 -8.06
N GLU A 40 8.12 -0.79 -6.89
CA GLU A 40 8.48 -2.12 -6.39
C GLU A 40 7.94 -3.22 -7.33
N GLU A 41 6.68 -3.11 -7.78
CA GLU A 41 6.10 -4.02 -8.77
C GLU A 41 6.89 -4.02 -10.08
N ARG A 42 7.33 -2.87 -10.58
CA ARG A 42 8.11 -2.79 -11.84
C ARG A 42 9.45 -3.50 -11.71
N ILE A 43 10.12 -3.36 -10.57
CA ILE A 43 11.39 -4.04 -10.30
C ILE A 43 11.17 -5.56 -10.19
N LEU A 44 10.09 -5.98 -9.54
CA LEU A 44 9.73 -7.39 -9.41
C LEU A 44 9.33 -8.00 -10.77
N GLU A 45 8.60 -7.26 -11.60
CA GLU A 45 8.28 -7.64 -12.98
C GLU A 45 9.57 -7.82 -13.81
N ALA A 46 10.51 -6.88 -13.71
CA ALA A 46 11.79 -7.00 -14.41
C ALA A 46 12.65 -8.18 -13.91
N LYS A 47 12.58 -8.51 -12.61
CA LYS A 47 13.40 -9.57 -11.99
C LYS A 47 12.83 -10.97 -12.18
N PHE A 48 11.51 -11.12 -12.17
CA PHE A 48 10.82 -12.42 -12.14
C PHE A 48 9.95 -12.68 -13.37
N GLY A 49 9.69 -11.67 -14.22
CA GLY A 49 8.98 -11.80 -15.48
C GLY A 49 7.59 -12.43 -15.34
N GLU A 50 7.32 -13.42 -16.18
CA GLU A 50 6.03 -14.12 -16.29
C GLU A 50 5.54 -14.74 -14.98
N ALA A 51 6.45 -15.26 -14.15
CA ALA A 51 6.08 -15.84 -12.85
C ALA A 51 5.42 -14.79 -11.94
N TYR A 52 5.91 -13.54 -11.99
CA TYR A 52 5.34 -12.44 -11.22
C TYR A 52 4.05 -11.92 -11.82
N LEU A 53 3.92 -11.87 -13.15
CA LEU A 53 2.66 -11.50 -13.82
C LEU A 53 1.52 -12.47 -13.46
N HIS A 54 1.81 -13.78 -13.42
CA HIS A 54 0.85 -14.79 -12.95
C HIS A 54 0.52 -14.64 -11.46
N TYR A 55 1.50 -14.29 -10.63
CA TYR A 55 1.27 -14.00 -9.22
C TYR A 55 0.38 -12.77 -9.02
N LYS A 56 0.67 -11.67 -9.72
CA LYS A 56 -0.07 -10.39 -9.68
C LYS A 56 -1.54 -10.54 -10.08
N LYS A 57 -1.87 -11.49 -10.97
CA LYS A 57 -3.27 -11.82 -11.33
C LYS A 57 -4.05 -12.50 -10.20
N ARG A 58 -3.36 -13.18 -9.27
CA ARG A 58 -3.98 -13.93 -8.16
C ARG A 58 -4.09 -13.13 -6.88
N VAL A 59 -3.17 -12.18 -6.66
CA VAL A 59 -3.08 -11.41 -5.40
C VAL A 59 -3.31 -9.93 -5.69
N ARG A 60 -4.29 -9.34 -5.00
CA ARG A 60 -4.62 -7.92 -5.10
C ARG A 60 -3.67 -7.10 -4.20
N ARG A 61 -3.48 -5.83 -4.54
CA ARG A 61 -2.51 -4.93 -3.85
C ARG A 61 -2.84 -4.66 -2.38
N TRP A 62 -4.12 -4.51 -2.06
CA TRP A 62 -4.57 -4.11 -0.72
C TRP A 62 -5.47 -5.15 -0.03
N LEU A 63 -6.30 -5.90 -0.77
CA LEU A 63 -7.14 -7.00 -0.26
C LEU A 63 -7.65 -7.88 -1.41
#